data_AF-B3Q192-F1
#
_entry.id   AF-B3Q192-F1
#
_cell.length_a   1.000
_cell.length_b   1.000
_cell.length_c   1.000
_cell.angle_alpha   90.00
_cell.angle_beta   90.00
_cell.angle_gamma   90.00
#
_symmetry.space_group_name_H-M   'P 1'
#
loop_
_entity.id
_entity.type
_entity.pdbx_description
1 polymer ?
#
loop_
_entity_poly.entity_id
_entity_poly.type
_entity_poly.pdbx_seq_one_letter_code
_entity_poly.pdbx_strand_id
1 'polypeptide(L)'
;MADKFDNYDAEQRAMIDWLTGRSPDARHAIAEDLNFDFAEDVFEWILTQPDCDLATAASYFWRAGPLERLEHPDTFEEDNLTLKRLVDRVNAGFYRRSEIYYGGQELWEGEQVCSWTIAEAEELREFARAHEASNLPWTLPEALVPPFGHRSVRILDEEDPLKSEELRKLFAGLGTGSGQFPASLMEADPPPRSLPQPTPHPTIGERIATLRSSAFTPLYLYLAFVAAGWGLIYVFDPPRLAYNVMIICTVHFGLMTFGMVRAGMKRQAEKRAAR
;
A
#
# COMPACT_ATOMS: atom_id res chain seq x y z
N MET A 1 -8.60 2.29 -22.87
CA MET A 1 -8.21 2.59 -21.48
C MET A 1 -8.77 3.92 -20.97
N ALA A 2 -9.46 4.73 -21.76
CA ALA A 2 -10.02 6.02 -21.31
C ALA A 2 -11.38 5.90 -20.57
N ASP A 3 -12.20 4.88 -20.86
CA ASP A 3 -13.54 4.74 -20.26
C ASP A 3 -13.58 4.35 -18.76
N LYS A 4 -12.44 3.98 -18.15
CA LYS A 4 -12.44 3.36 -16.80
C LYS A 4 -12.40 4.35 -15.64
N PHE A 5 -12.29 5.65 -15.91
CA PHE A 5 -12.06 6.69 -14.89
C PHE A 5 -13.10 7.83 -14.94
N ASP A 6 -14.09 7.76 -15.84
CA ASP A 6 -15.03 8.86 -16.09
C ASP A 6 -16.10 9.02 -14.99
N ASN A 7 -16.09 8.21 -13.93
CA ASN A 7 -17.12 8.30 -12.89
C ASN A 7 -16.67 7.93 -11.46
N TYR A 8 -15.49 8.40 -11.06
CA TYR A 8 -14.97 8.26 -9.69
C TYR A 8 -16.04 8.58 -8.62
N ASP A 9 -16.75 9.70 -8.79
CA ASP A 9 -17.83 10.10 -7.88
C ASP A 9 -18.98 9.09 -7.82
N ALA A 10 -19.34 8.44 -8.93
CA ALA A 10 -20.39 7.43 -8.89
C ALA A 10 -19.92 6.10 -8.32
N GLU A 11 -18.65 5.75 -8.51
CA GLU A 11 -18.08 4.52 -7.93
C GLU A 11 -18.02 4.63 -6.41
N GLN A 12 -17.58 5.78 -5.88
CA GLN A 12 -17.62 6.05 -4.44
C GLN A 12 -19.06 6.08 -3.91
N ARG A 13 -19.99 6.75 -4.61
CA ARG A 13 -21.42 6.74 -4.23
C ARG A 13 -22.01 5.34 -4.27
N ALA A 14 -21.70 4.53 -5.27
CA ALA A 14 -22.22 3.17 -5.37
C ALA A 14 -21.74 2.30 -4.19
N MET A 15 -20.49 2.45 -3.77
CA MET A 15 -19.98 1.75 -2.58
C MET A 15 -20.65 2.26 -1.29
N ILE A 16 -20.81 3.58 -1.13
CA ILE A 16 -21.52 4.16 0.02
C ILE A 16 -22.98 3.68 0.08
N ASP A 17 -23.67 3.67 -1.05
CA ASP A 17 -25.05 3.20 -1.17
C ASP A 17 -25.15 1.72 -0.80
N TRP A 18 -24.19 0.90 -1.24
CA TRP A 18 -24.13 -0.53 -0.89
C TRP A 18 -23.85 -0.75 0.61
N LEU A 19 -22.97 0.07 1.22
CA LEU A 19 -22.66 0.01 2.65
C LEU A 19 -23.78 0.57 3.54
N THR A 20 -24.71 1.34 2.96
CA THR A 20 -25.80 1.96 3.71
C THR A 20 -26.72 0.90 4.31
N GLY A 21 -26.90 0.95 5.63
CA GLY A 21 -27.69 -0.02 6.38
C GLY A 21 -26.95 -1.32 6.71
N ARG A 22 -25.70 -1.50 6.26
CA ARG A 22 -24.85 -2.63 6.66
C ARG A 22 -24.24 -2.42 8.04
N SER A 23 -23.89 -3.53 8.69
CA SER A 23 -23.40 -3.54 10.07
C SER A 23 -22.01 -2.87 10.20
N PRO A 24 -21.61 -2.43 11.41
CA PRO A 24 -20.24 -1.97 11.65
C PRO A 24 -19.17 -3.00 11.29
N ASP A 25 -19.46 -4.28 11.48
CA ASP A 25 -18.57 -5.39 11.11
C ASP A 25 -18.37 -5.47 9.60
N ALA A 26 -19.45 -5.35 8.82
CA ALA A 26 -19.37 -5.32 7.37
C ALA A 26 -18.57 -4.11 6.88
N ARG A 27 -18.83 -2.91 7.42
CA ARG A 27 -18.07 -1.71 7.06
C ARG A 27 -16.60 -1.82 7.42
N HIS A 28 -16.28 -2.42 8.57
CA HIS A 28 -14.90 -2.70 8.96
C HIS A 28 -14.22 -3.65 7.97
N ALA A 29 -14.84 -4.80 7.66
CA ALA A 29 -14.29 -5.77 6.71
C ALA A 29 -14.03 -5.14 5.35
N ILE A 30 -14.98 -4.35 4.83
CA ILE A 30 -14.82 -3.66 3.55
C ILE A 30 -13.69 -2.62 3.61
N ALA A 31 -13.59 -1.85 4.69
CA ALA A 31 -12.55 -0.83 4.86
C ALA A 31 -11.11 -1.42 4.81
N GLU A 32 -10.92 -2.65 5.29
CA GLU A 32 -9.62 -3.35 5.20
C GLU A 32 -9.16 -3.58 3.76
N ASP A 33 -10.11 -3.88 2.86
CA ASP A 33 -9.84 -4.26 1.47
C ASP A 33 -9.92 -3.07 0.50
N LEU A 34 -10.52 -1.95 0.89
CA LEU A 34 -10.63 -0.76 0.04
C LEU A 34 -9.24 -0.22 -0.34
N ASN A 35 -9.09 0.15 -1.62
CA ASN A 35 -7.91 0.88 -2.08
C ASN A 35 -7.84 2.24 -1.37
N PHE A 36 -6.75 2.46 -0.63
CA PHE A 36 -6.56 3.65 0.20
C PHE A 36 -6.54 4.94 -0.63
N ASP A 37 -5.99 4.87 -1.84
CA ASP A 37 -5.77 6.05 -2.69
C ASP A 37 -7.00 6.45 -3.51
N PHE A 38 -8.03 5.60 -3.57
CA PHE A 38 -9.19 5.76 -4.46
C PHE A 38 -10.56 5.69 -3.77
N ALA A 39 -10.59 5.52 -2.44
CA ALA A 39 -11.83 5.36 -1.69
C ALA A 39 -11.97 6.40 -0.56
N GLU A 40 -11.42 7.60 -0.74
CA GLU A 40 -11.36 8.64 0.28
C GLU A 40 -12.74 9.02 0.85
N ASP A 41 -13.74 9.28 -0.01
CA ASP A 41 -15.10 9.62 0.44
C ASP A 41 -15.78 8.42 1.11
N VAL A 42 -15.47 7.21 0.66
CA VAL A 42 -15.97 5.99 1.31
C VAL A 42 -15.40 5.87 2.72
N PHE A 43 -14.10 6.14 2.91
CA PHE A 43 -13.49 6.13 4.24
C PHE A 43 -14.07 7.22 5.14
N GLU A 44 -14.14 8.46 4.67
CA GLU A 44 -14.71 9.55 5.47
C GLU A 44 -16.18 9.26 5.82
N TRP A 45 -16.95 8.68 4.90
CA TRP A 45 -18.31 8.23 5.20
C TRP A 45 -18.32 7.12 6.27
N ILE A 46 -17.49 6.07 6.16
CA ILE A 46 -17.43 4.99 7.17
C ILE A 46 -17.03 5.54 8.55
N LEU A 47 -16.01 6.40 8.60
CA LEU A 47 -15.44 6.96 9.83
C LEU A 47 -16.37 7.94 10.54
N THR A 48 -17.39 8.45 9.85
CA THR A 48 -18.40 9.36 10.40
C THR A 48 -19.69 8.66 10.83
N GLN A 49 -19.79 7.34 10.66
CA GLN A 49 -20.97 6.60 11.12
C GLN A 49 -21.03 6.54 12.65
N PRO A 50 -22.22 6.74 13.26
CA PRO A 50 -22.36 6.84 14.72
C PRO A 50 -22.07 5.52 15.47
N ASP A 51 -22.13 4.40 14.78
CA ASP A 51 -21.85 3.05 15.26
C ASP A 51 -20.48 2.53 14.79
N CYS A 52 -19.64 3.40 14.22
CA CYS A 52 -18.29 3.05 13.77
C CYS A 52 -17.45 2.54 14.95
N ASP A 53 -16.76 1.41 14.73
CA ASP A 53 -15.90 0.78 15.73
C ASP A 53 -14.53 1.46 15.78
N LEU A 54 -13.97 1.57 16.98
CA LEU A 54 -12.61 2.07 17.21
C LEU A 54 -11.57 1.28 16.41
N ALA A 55 -11.81 -0.02 16.16
CA ALA A 55 -10.93 -0.84 15.32
C ALA A 55 -10.86 -0.33 13.88
N THR A 56 -11.97 0.13 13.31
CA THR A 56 -12.01 0.70 11.95
C THR A 56 -11.25 2.03 11.90
N ALA A 57 -11.45 2.88 12.92
CA ALA A 57 -10.70 4.12 13.06
C ALA A 57 -9.19 3.89 13.20
N ALA A 58 -8.78 2.92 14.03
CA ALA A 58 -7.37 2.58 14.20
C ALA A 58 -6.76 2.00 12.93
N SER A 59 -7.46 1.10 12.24
CA SER A 59 -6.97 0.55 10.97
C SER A 59 -6.70 1.65 9.95
N TYR A 60 -7.64 2.60 9.78
CA TYR A 60 -7.42 3.74 8.90
C TYR A 60 -6.23 4.59 9.38
N PHE A 61 -6.17 4.94 10.67
CA PHE A 61 -5.09 5.77 11.22
C PHE A 61 -3.70 5.20 10.95
N TRP A 62 -3.49 3.92 11.24
CA TRP A 62 -2.17 3.29 11.06
C TRP A 62 -1.85 3.06 9.58
N ARG A 63 -2.84 2.64 8.78
CA ARG A 63 -2.64 2.48 7.32
C ARG A 63 -2.31 3.81 6.63
N ALA A 64 -2.78 4.91 7.19
CA ALA A 64 -2.42 6.25 6.78
C ALA A 64 -1.02 6.67 7.29
N GLY A 65 -0.06 5.78 7.55
CA GLY A 65 1.35 6.13 7.83
C GLY A 65 1.54 7.41 8.66
N PRO A 66 1.03 7.46 9.90
CA PRO A 66 0.89 8.69 10.67
C PRO A 66 2.23 9.38 10.92
N LEU A 67 3.32 8.62 11.14
CA LEU A 67 4.62 9.23 11.36
C LEU A 67 5.11 10.00 10.12
N GLU A 68 5.00 9.40 8.93
CA GLU A 68 5.41 10.03 7.67
C GLU A 68 4.66 11.35 7.43
N ARG A 69 3.37 11.40 7.77
CA ARG A 69 2.54 12.62 7.68
C ARG A 69 3.03 13.74 8.59
N LEU A 70 3.56 13.42 9.77
CA LEU A 70 4.13 14.41 10.69
C LEU A 70 5.55 14.84 10.30
N GLU A 71 6.34 13.95 9.72
CA GLU A 71 7.70 14.26 9.25
C GLU A 71 7.71 15.13 8.00
N HIS A 72 6.67 15.00 7.16
CA HIS A 72 6.56 15.69 5.87
C HIS A 72 5.23 16.43 5.70
N PRO A 73 4.88 17.38 6.59
CA PRO A 73 3.54 17.98 6.64
C PRO A 73 3.15 18.72 5.35
N ASP A 74 4.11 19.39 4.69
CA ASP A 74 3.90 20.13 3.44
C ASP A 74 3.58 19.21 2.24
N THR A 75 3.94 17.93 2.32
CA THR A 75 3.69 16.95 1.24
C THR A 75 2.29 16.36 1.32
N PHE A 76 1.71 16.34 2.53
CA PHE A 76 0.47 15.63 2.86
C PHE A 76 -0.57 16.56 3.49
N GLU A 77 -0.65 17.82 3.06
CA GLU A 77 -1.50 18.83 3.72
C GLU A 77 -2.98 18.41 3.81
N GLU A 78 -3.56 17.90 2.72
CA GLU A 78 -4.96 17.43 2.69
C GLU A 78 -5.17 16.18 3.55
N ASP A 79 -4.33 15.16 3.40
CA ASP A 79 -4.33 13.94 4.23
C ASP A 79 -4.20 14.25 5.72
N ASN A 80 -3.37 15.24 6.07
CA ASN A 80 -3.20 15.70 7.43
C ASN A 80 -4.48 16.30 8.01
N LEU A 81 -5.34 16.92 7.18
CA LEU A 81 -6.65 17.38 7.64
C LEU A 81 -7.57 16.20 7.95
N THR A 82 -7.56 15.14 7.14
CA THR A 82 -8.36 13.94 7.39
C THR A 82 -7.91 13.21 8.64
N LEU A 83 -6.60 13.01 8.83
CA LEU A 83 -6.04 12.45 10.06
C LEU A 83 -6.33 13.31 11.28
N LYS A 84 -6.19 14.64 11.16
CA LYS A 84 -6.54 15.55 12.25
C LYS A 84 -8.00 15.41 12.66
N ARG A 85 -8.94 15.38 11.71
CA ARG A 85 -10.37 15.19 11.99
C ARG A 85 -10.63 13.85 12.69
N LEU A 86 -9.97 12.79 12.26
CA LEU A 86 -10.04 11.48 12.91
C LEU A 86 -9.56 11.56 14.37
N VAL A 87 -8.37 12.13 14.61
CA VAL A 87 -7.81 12.30 15.95
C VAL A 87 -8.74 13.14 16.83
N ASP A 88 -9.29 14.24 16.31
CA ASP A 88 -10.26 15.08 17.02
C ASP A 88 -11.51 14.28 17.42
N ARG A 89 -12.06 13.45 16.52
CA ARG A 89 -13.19 12.55 16.83
C ARG A 89 -12.85 11.53 17.92
N VAL A 90 -11.67 10.92 17.85
CA VAL A 90 -11.20 9.97 18.88
C VAL A 90 -11.09 10.65 20.24
N ASN A 91 -10.43 11.80 20.30
CA ASN A 91 -10.26 12.57 21.53
C ASN A 91 -11.58 13.08 22.11
N ALA A 92 -12.57 13.36 21.25
CA ALA A 92 -13.93 13.69 21.66
C ALA A 92 -14.76 12.48 22.13
N GLY A 93 -14.23 11.26 22.06
CA GLY A 93 -14.93 10.04 22.45
C GLY A 93 -16.07 9.65 21.49
N PHE A 94 -15.94 9.99 20.20
CA PHE A 94 -16.94 9.67 19.17
C PHE A 94 -17.08 8.15 18.97
N TYR A 95 -15.97 7.43 18.87
CA TYR A 95 -15.92 5.98 18.67
C TYR A 95 -16.16 5.22 19.99
N ARG A 96 -17.44 5.10 20.38
CA ARG A 96 -17.84 4.44 21.63
C ARG A 96 -17.79 2.92 21.55
N ARG A 97 -17.90 2.36 20.34
CA ARG A 97 -17.86 0.92 20.10
C ARG A 97 -16.41 0.47 19.95
N SER A 98 -16.01 -0.57 20.67
CA SER A 98 -14.69 -1.19 20.60
C SER A 98 -14.83 -2.69 20.81
N GLU A 99 -15.56 -3.34 19.91
CA GLU A 99 -15.83 -4.78 19.99
C GLU A 99 -14.88 -5.58 19.13
N ILE A 100 -14.63 -5.07 17.91
CA ILE A 100 -13.80 -5.73 16.92
C ILE A 100 -12.36 -5.73 17.43
N TYR A 101 -11.75 -6.91 17.45
CA TYR A 101 -10.36 -7.08 17.84
C TYR A 101 -9.45 -6.38 16.83
N TYR A 102 -8.58 -5.52 17.34
CA TYR A 102 -7.54 -4.87 16.55
C TYR A 102 -6.18 -5.10 17.19
N GLY A 103 -5.31 -5.82 16.48
CA GLY A 103 -3.94 -6.13 16.90
C GLY A 103 -2.87 -5.26 16.24
N GLY A 104 -3.24 -4.37 15.31
CA GLY A 104 -2.31 -3.60 14.48
C GLY A 104 -2.46 -3.90 12.99
N GLN A 105 -1.74 -3.16 12.14
CA GLN A 105 -1.98 -3.11 10.68
C GLN A 105 -1.63 -4.41 9.94
N GLU A 106 -0.58 -5.11 10.35
CA GLU A 106 -0.12 -6.34 9.69
C GLU A 106 0.13 -7.40 10.76
N LEU A 107 -0.95 -7.97 11.29
CA LEU A 107 -0.86 -9.01 12.31
C LEU A 107 -0.52 -10.36 11.66
N TRP A 108 0.62 -10.96 12.03
CA TRP A 108 1.03 -12.25 11.49
C TRP A 108 0.31 -13.39 12.21
N GLU A 109 0.21 -14.55 11.56
CA GLU A 109 -0.41 -15.72 12.19
C GLU A 109 0.33 -16.10 13.48
N GLY A 110 -0.42 -16.15 14.60
CA GLY A 110 0.12 -16.43 15.93
C GLY A 110 0.55 -15.18 16.72
N GLU A 111 0.57 -14.01 16.11
CA GLU A 111 0.78 -12.75 16.82
C GLU A 111 -0.52 -12.24 17.44
N GLN A 112 -0.41 -11.66 18.64
CA GLN A 112 -1.52 -10.92 19.25
C GLN A 112 -1.44 -9.43 18.92
N VAL A 113 -0.22 -8.89 18.77
CA VAL A 113 0.02 -7.48 18.49
C VAL A 113 1.08 -7.36 17.41
N CYS A 114 0.85 -6.50 16.42
CA CYS A 114 1.80 -6.18 15.38
C CYS A 114 2.95 -5.35 15.99
N SER A 115 4.16 -5.90 15.99
CA SER A 115 5.33 -5.24 16.59
C SER A 115 5.67 -3.91 15.91
N TRP A 116 5.42 -3.80 14.60
CA TRP A 116 5.69 -2.59 13.82
C TRP A 116 4.79 -1.44 14.26
N THR A 117 3.49 -1.68 14.44
CA THR A 117 2.56 -0.66 14.94
C THR A 117 2.95 -0.16 16.33
N ILE A 118 3.45 -1.04 17.20
CA ILE A 118 3.93 -0.63 18.53
C ILE A 118 5.20 0.22 18.44
N ALA A 119 6.15 -0.17 17.59
CA ALA A 119 7.37 0.61 17.37
C ALA A 119 7.05 2.00 16.82
N GLU A 120 6.18 2.11 15.80
CA GLU A 120 5.75 3.40 15.25
C GLU A 120 5.03 4.26 16.30
N ALA A 121 4.23 3.66 17.19
CA ALA A 121 3.61 4.38 18.31
C ALA A 121 4.66 4.97 19.27
N GLU A 122 5.77 4.27 19.52
CA GLU A 122 6.88 4.80 20.31
C GLU A 122 7.59 5.95 19.58
N GLU A 123 7.86 5.80 18.29
CA GLU A 123 8.45 6.84 17.44
C GLU A 123 7.59 8.11 17.40
N LEU A 124 6.27 7.98 17.25
CA LEU A 124 5.34 9.11 17.31
C LEU A 124 5.38 9.84 18.66
N ARG A 125 5.51 9.11 19.78
CA ARG A 125 5.66 9.72 21.11
C ARG A 125 6.99 10.44 21.25
N GLU A 126 8.06 9.90 20.71
CA GLU A 126 9.38 10.54 20.67
C GLU A 126 9.36 11.80 19.80
N PHE A 127 8.78 11.71 18.62
CA PHE A 127 8.61 12.82 17.70
C PHE A 127 7.84 13.98 18.36
N ALA A 128 6.73 13.67 19.03
CA ALA A 128 5.94 14.66 19.76
C ALA A 128 6.70 15.32 20.92
N ARG A 129 7.56 14.57 21.62
CA ARG A 129 8.45 15.13 22.66
C ARG A 129 9.51 16.05 22.06
N ALA A 130 10.06 15.71 20.91
CA ALA A 130 11.12 16.48 20.26
C ALA A 130 10.63 17.81 19.63
N HIS A 131 9.38 17.86 19.19
CA HIS A 131 8.82 19.00 18.44
C HIS A 131 7.88 19.91 19.24
N GLU A 132 7.72 19.65 20.55
CA GLU A 132 6.69 20.24 21.42
C GLU A 132 5.28 19.99 20.88
N ALA A 133 4.52 19.11 21.55
CA ALA A 133 3.19 18.67 21.12
C ALA A 133 2.22 19.79 20.67
N SER A 134 2.32 21.00 21.22
CA SER A 134 1.49 22.15 20.84
C SER A 134 1.72 22.68 19.42
N ASN A 135 2.85 22.33 18.81
CA ASN A 135 3.22 22.78 17.46
C ASN A 135 2.84 21.75 16.37
N LEU A 136 2.36 20.57 16.77
CA LEU A 136 1.94 19.54 15.84
C LEU A 136 0.46 19.69 15.46
N PRO A 137 0.07 19.34 14.22
CA PRO A 137 -1.32 19.40 13.80
C PRO A 137 -2.23 18.47 14.60
N TRP A 138 -1.66 17.40 15.15
CA TRP A 138 -2.27 16.40 16.02
C TRP A 138 -1.17 15.58 16.72
N THR A 139 -1.53 14.82 17.74
CA THR A 139 -0.62 13.87 18.44
C THR A 139 -1.24 12.49 18.47
N LEU A 140 -0.43 11.45 18.69
CA LEU A 140 -0.89 10.06 18.81
C LEU A 140 -2.08 9.94 19.78
N PRO A 141 -3.27 9.55 19.32
CA PRO A 141 -4.38 9.22 20.21
C PRO A 141 -4.14 7.84 20.83
N GLU A 142 -3.86 7.78 22.12
CA GLU A 142 -3.54 6.52 22.82
C GLU A 142 -4.66 5.46 22.73
N ALA A 143 -5.92 5.89 22.51
CA ALA A 143 -7.03 4.97 22.27
C ALA A 143 -6.91 4.16 20.97
N LEU A 144 -6.10 4.59 19.99
CA LEU A 144 -5.87 3.85 18.75
C LEU A 144 -4.67 2.89 18.83
N VAL A 145 -3.94 2.88 19.94
CA VAL A 145 -2.78 1.99 20.12
C VAL A 145 -3.27 0.57 20.46
N PRO A 146 -2.99 -0.45 19.62
CA PRO A 146 -3.39 -1.82 19.88
C PRO A 146 -2.63 -2.45 21.08
N PRO A 147 -3.09 -3.59 21.62
CA PRO A 147 -4.32 -4.30 21.25
C PRO A 147 -5.55 -3.78 21.99
N PHE A 148 -6.70 -3.88 21.34
CA PHE A 148 -8.00 -3.67 21.98
C PHE A 148 -9.10 -4.43 21.23
N GLY A 149 -10.33 -4.35 21.74
CA GLY A 149 -11.43 -5.18 21.28
C GLY A 149 -11.30 -6.63 21.77
N HIS A 150 -12.27 -7.46 21.44
CA HIS A 150 -12.37 -8.79 22.06
C HIS A 150 -12.98 -9.88 21.18
N ARG A 151 -13.42 -9.56 19.96
CA ARG A 151 -14.00 -10.55 19.05
C ARG A 151 -13.59 -10.29 17.61
N SER A 152 -13.55 -11.36 16.83
CA SER A 152 -13.40 -11.26 15.38
C SER A 152 -14.60 -10.56 14.72
N VAL A 153 -14.35 -10.03 13.54
CA VAL A 153 -15.35 -9.46 12.63
C VAL A 153 -16.37 -10.53 12.24
N ARG A 154 -17.64 -10.15 12.13
CA ARG A 154 -18.73 -11.04 11.71
C ARG A 154 -19.43 -10.49 10.49
N ILE A 155 -19.25 -11.15 9.36
CA ILE A 155 -19.88 -10.78 8.08
C ILE A 155 -20.67 -11.95 7.50
N LEU A 156 -21.67 -11.63 6.69
CA LEU A 156 -22.41 -12.59 5.87
C LEU A 156 -21.61 -12.92 4.60
N ASP A 157 -21.94 -14.04 3.94
CA ASP A 157 -21.27 -14.42 2.69
C ASP A 157 -21.46 -13.39 1.56
N GLU A 158 -22.59 -12.67 1.55
CA GLU A 158 -22.85 -11.57 0.61
C GLU A 158 -22.02 -10.30 0.89
N GLU A 159 -21.47 -10.20 2.10
CA GLU A 159 -20.61 -9.11 2.58
C GLU A 159 -19.12 -9.48 2.50
N ASP A 160 -18.82 -10.72 2.11
CA ASP A 160 -17.46 -11.25 1.92
C ASP A 160 -16.99 -10.93 0.49
N PRO A 161 -15.95 -10.10 0.32
CA PRO A 161 -15.44 -9.71 -1.00
C PRO A 161 -14.96 -10.89 -1.86
N LEU A 162 -14.59 -12.02 -1.24
CA LEU A 162 -14.17 -13.22 -1.96
C LEU A 162 -15.35 -14.01 -2.52
N LYS A 163 -16.54 -13.84 -1.95
CA LYS A 163 -17.75 -14.60 -2.31
C LYS A 163 -18.75 -13.78 -3.11
N SER A 164 -18.84 -12.48 -2.85
CA SER A 164 -19.81 -11.59 -3.47
C SER A 164 -19.32 -11.03 -4.81
N GLU A 165 -20.02 -11.36 -5.90
CA GLU A 165 -19.72 -10.81 -7.24
C GLU A 165 -20.02 -9.31 -7.33
N GLU A 166 -21.07 -8.85 -6.67
CA GLU A 166 -21.43 -7.44 -6.62
C GLU A 166 -20.33 -6.62 -5.94
N LEU A 167 -19.86 -7.05 -4.77
CA LEU A 167 -18.75 -6.39 -4.07
C LEU A 167 -17.50 -6.33 -4.94
N ARG A 168 -17.13 -7.44 -5.60
CA ARG A 168 -15.96 -7.45 -6.49
C ARG A 168 -16.07 -6.40 -7.60
N LYS A 169 -17.27 -6.14 -8.14
CA LYS A 169 -17.48 -5.08 -9.13
C LYS A 169 -17.31 -3.68 -8.51
N LEU A 170 -17.84 -3.47 -7.31
CA LEU A 170 -17.69 -2.20 -6.58
C LEU A 170 -16.20 -1.91 -6.25
N PHE A 171 -15.48 -2.89 -5.73
CA PHE A 171 -14.04 -2.81 -5.49
C PHE A 171 -13.26 -2.50 -6.77
N ALA A 172 -13.58 -3.19 -7.86
CA ALA A 172 -12.92 -2.96 -9.15
C ALA A 172 -13.16 -1.55 -9.72
N GLY A 173 -14.31 -0.94 -9.42
CA GLY A 173 -14.59 0.46 -9.73
C GLY A 173 -13.70 1.40 -8.92
N LEU A 174 -13.58 1.15 -7.61
CA LEU A 174 -12.68 1.91 -6.71
C LEU A 174 -11.19 1.59 -6.88
N GLY A 175 -10.76 1.16 -8.07
CA GLY A 175 -9.36 0.84 -8.35
C GLY A 175 -8.78 -0.26 -7.47
N THR A 176 -9.60 -1.07 -6.81
CA THR A 176 -9.13 -2.18 -5.97
C THR A 176 -8.97 -3.43 -6.84
N GLY A 177 -7.71 -3.81 -7.10
CA GLY A 177 -7.32 -4.88 -8.01
C GLY A 177 -7.62 -6.29 -7.50
N SER A 178 -8.35 -7.05 -8.33
CA SER A 178 -8.88 -8.40 -8.13
C SER A 178 -7.84 -9.47 -7.78
N GLY A 179 -8.10 -10.20 -6.69
CA GLY A 179 -7.51 -11.53 -6.48
C GLY A 179 -7.71 -12.43 -7.71
N GLN A 180 -6.60 -13.04 -8.15
CA GLN A 180 -6.43 -14.12 -9.13
C GLN A 180 -7.71 -14.66 -9.81
N PHE A 181 -7.86 -14.38 -11.10
CA PHE A 181 -8.68 -15.21 -11.97
C PHE A 181 -8.02 -16.59 -12.13
N PRO A 182 -8.70 -17.72 -11.89
CA PRO A 182 -8.27 -18.98 -12.46
C PRO A 182 -8.41 -18.88 -13.98
N ALA A 183 -7.30 -19.07 -14.70
CA ALA A 183 -7.25 -19.03 -16.17
C ALA A 183 -8.22 -20.00 -16.86
N SER A 184 -8.87 -20.90 -16.12
CA SER A 184 -9.87 -21.86 -16.60
C SER A 184 -11.22 -21.25 -16.99
N LEU A 185 -11.47 -19.96 -16.71
CA LEU A 185 -12.71 -19.27 -17.09
C LEU A 185 -12.56 -18.33 -18.30
N MET A 186 -11.37 -18.25 -18.89
CA MET A 186 -11.15 -17.55 -20.16
C MET A 186 -11.15 -18.59 -21.31
N GLU A 187 -12.32 -18.97 -21.82
CA GLU A 187 -12.42 -19.58 -23.14
C GLU A 187 -12.03 -18.53 -24.18
N ALA A 188 -10.76 -18.55 -24.61
CA ALA A 188 -10.30 -17.82 -25.78
C ALA A 188 -10.32 -18.76 -26.98
N ASP A 189 -11.07 -18.38 -28.03
CA ASP A 189 -11.01 -19.01 -29.34
C ASP A 189 -9.56 -19.05 -29.88
N PRO A 190 -9.17 -20.11 -30.64
CA PRO A 190 -7.83 -20.22 -31.16
C PRO A 190 -7.56 -19.15 -32.24
N PRO A 191 -6.35 -18.56 -32.27
CA PRO A 191 -6.04 -17.46 -33.18
C PRO A 191 -5.93 -17.95 -34.64
N PRO A 192 -6.30 -17.10 -35.63
CA PRO A 192 -6.16 -17.43 -37.04
C PRO A 192 -4.70 -17.42 -37.48
N ARG A 193 -4.39 -18.30 -38.45
CA ARG A 193 -3.07 -18.46 -39.07
C ARG A 193 -2.64 -17.22 -39.88
N SER A 194 -1.40 -16.80 -39.58
CA SER A 194 -0.38 -16.20 -40.48
C SER A 194 -0.67 -14.85 -41.16
N LEU A 195 0.11 -13.83 -40.78
CA LEU A 195 0.50 -12.68 -41.61
C LEU A 195 1.96 -12.25 -41.27
N PRO A 196 2.66 -11.50 -42.16
CA PRO A 196 4.06 -11.74 -42.50
C PRO A 196 5.10 -11.00 -41.65
N GLN A 197 6.32 -11.55 -41.65
CA GLN A 197 7.52 -11.05 -40.97
C GLN A 197 8.04 -9.73 -41.57
N PRO A 198 8.45 -8.75 -40.74
CA PRO A 198 9.28 -7.63 -41.17
C PRO A 198 10.78 -8.00 -41.18
N THR A 199 11.51 -7.31 -42.07
CA THR A 199 12.95 -7.41 -42.36
C THR A 199 13.88 -7.08 -41.17
N PRO A 200 15.14 -7.56 -41.19
CA PRO A 200 16.00 -7.61 -40.02
C PRO A 200 16.66 -6.27 -39.67
N HIS A 201 16.45 -5.82 -38.44
CA HIS A 201 17.29 -4.81 -37.78
C HIS A 201 18.32 -5.51 -36.86
N PRO A 202 19.50 -4.87 -36.63
CA PRO A 202 20.63 -5.51 -35.96
C PRO A 202 20.27 -5.93 -34.53
N THR A 203 20.71 -7.13 -34.16
CA THR A 203 20.35 -7.79 -32.90
C THR A 203 21.02 -7.12 -31.69
N ILE A 204 20.26 -7.10 -30.60
CA ILE A 204 20.63 -6.61 -29.25
C ILE A 204 21.97 -7.17 -28.75
N GLY A 205 22.41 -8.33 -29.26
CA GLY A 205 23.68 -8.97 -28.91
C GLY A 205 24.94 -8.14 -29.21
N GLU A 206 24.94 -7.32 -30.27
CA GLU A 206 26.14 -6.52 -30.64
C GLU A 206 26.32 -5.28 -29.75
N ARG A 207 25.25 -4.76 -29.14
CA ARG A 207 25.34 -3.62 -28.20
C ARG A 207 25.77 -4.03 -26.79
N ILE A 208 25.67 -5.31 -26.43
CA ILE A 208 26.02 -5.82 -25.09
C ILE A 208 27.53 -6.10 -24.96
N ALA A 209 28.23 -6.39 -26.07
CA ALA A 209 29.66 -6.74 -26.04
C ALA A 209 30.59 -5.58 -25.63
N THR A 210 30.19 -4.32 -25.84
CA THR A 210 30.97 -3.13 -25.48
C THR A 210 30.78 -2.66 -24.04
N LEU A 211 29.80 -3.18 -23.30
CA LEU A 211 29.53 -2.83 -21.89
C LEU A 211 30.24 -3.73 -20.86
N ARG A 212 31.03 -4.71 -21.32
CA ARG A 212 31.60 -5.78 -20.48
C ARG A 212 32.86 -5.38 -19.67
N SER A 213 33.35 -4.15 -19.77
CA SER A 213 34.58 -3.68 -19.10
C SER A 213 34.41 -2.43 -18.22
N SER A 214 33.16 -1.97 -18.00
CA SER A 214 32.90 -0.77 -17.20
C SER A 214 32.70 -1.11 -15.72
N ALA A 215 33.29 -0.32 -14.82
CA ALA A 215 33.05 -0.41 -13.38
C ALA A 215 31.57 -0.12 -12.98
N PHE A 216 30.75 0.33 -13.94
CA PHE A 216 29.36 0.74 -13.74
C PHE A 216 28.32 -0.29 -14.22
N THR A 217 28.73 -1.44 -14.78
CA THR A 217 27.80 -2.53 -15.15
C THR A 217 26.85 -2.94 -14.01
N PRO A 218 27.27 -3.01 -12.73
CA PRO A 218 26.37 -3.34 -11.63
C PRO A 218 25.27 -2.29 -11.41
N LEU A 219 25.60 -1.00 -11.60
CA LEU A 219 24.65 0.11 -11.44
C LEU A 219 23.60 0.12 -12.57
N TYR A 220 24.01 -0.18 -13.81
CA TYR A 220 23.07 -0.31 -14.92
C TYR A 220 22.10 -1.48 -14.73
N LEU A 221 22.57 -2.61 -14.21
CA LEU A 221 21.70 -3.75 -13.89
C LEU A 221 20.74 -3.43 -12.74
N TYR A 222 21.19 -2.66 -11.74
CA TYR A 222 20.32 -2.14 -10.68
C TYR A 222 19.21 -1.25 -11.23
N LEU A 223 19.55 -0.25 -12.04
CA LEU A 223 18.56 0.65 -12.64
C LEU A 223 17.58 -0.08 -13.56
N ALA A 224 18.05 -1.07 -14.33
CA ALA A 224 17.18 -1.89 -15.16
C ALA A 224 16.24 -2.78 -14.33
N PHE A 225 16.73 -3.35 -13.22
CA PHE A 225 15.92 -4.15 -12.29
C PHE A 225 14.86 -3.30 -11.59
N VAL A 226 15.24 -2.10 -11.11
CA VAL A 226 14.31 -1.13 -10.53
C VAL A 226 13.26 -0.72 -11.56
N ALA A 227 13.67 -0.30 -12.77
CA ALA A 227 12.72 0.10 -13.81
C ALA A 227 11.75 -1.03 -14.22
N ALA A 228 12.25 -2.26 -14.34
CA ALA A 228 11.41 -3.43 -14.65
C ALA A 228 10.48 -3.81 -13.48
N GLY A 229 10.97 -3.73 -12.24
CA GLY A 229 10.17 -3.99 -11.04
C GLY A 229 9.06 -2.96 -10.87
N TRP A 230 9.37 -1.67 -10.97
CA TRP A 230 8.39 -0.59 -10.91
C TRP A 230 7.38 -0.67 -12.07
N GLY A 231 7.83 -1.04 -13.28
CA GLY A 231 6.94 -1.32 -14.41
C GLY A 231 5.98 -2.48 -14.15
N LEU A 232 6.42 -3.52 -13.41
CA LEU A 232 5.55 -4.63 -13.02
C LEU A 232 4.52 -4.22 -11.95
N ILE A 233 4.93 -3.40 -10.98
CA ILE A 233 4.04 -2.88 -9.93
C ILE A 233 2.92 -2.05 -10.56
N TYR A 234 3.26 -1.13 -11.47
CA TYR A 234 2.29 -0.26 -12.14
C TYR A 234 1.31 -1.00 -13.06
N VAL A 235 1.67 -2.18 -13.56
CA VAL A 235 0.84 -2.92 -14.53
C VAL A 235 0.01 -4.02 -13.87
N PHE A 236 0.46 -4.59 -12.74
CA PHE A 236 -0.14 -5.80 -12.17
C PHE A 236 -0.74 -5.68 -10.77
N ASP A 237 -0.68 -4.50 -10.14
CA ASP A 237 -1.21 -4.24 -8.78
C ASP A 237 -1.02 -5.45 -7.84
N PRO A 238 0.24 -5.88 -7.62
CA PRO A 238 0.50 -7.17 -7.00
C PRO A 238 0.13 -7.13 -5.50
N PRO A 239 -0.33 -8.25 -4.91
CA PRO A 239 -0.71 -8.31 -3.51
C PRO A 239 0.42 -7.77 -2.60
N ARG A 240 0.07 -7.05 -1.52
CA ARG A 240 1.00 -6.34 -0.62
C ARG A 240 2.28 -7.12 -0.25
N LEU A 241 2.18 -8.44 -0.10
CA LEU A 241 3.33 -9.32 0.16
C LEU A 241 4.42 -9.25 -0.93
N ALA A 242 4.01 -9.17 -2.20
CA ALA A 242 4.93 -9.06 -3.34
C ALA A 242 5.59 -7.68 -3.42
N TYR A 243 4.88 -6.62 -2.99
CA TYR A 243 5.44 -5.27 -2.86
C TYR A 243 6.56 -5.24 -1.81
N ASN A 244 6.32 -5.80 -0.62
CA ASN A 244 7.31 -5.87 0.45
C ASN A 244 8.53 -6.72 0.05
N VAL A 245 8.32 -7.87 -0.58
CA VAL A 245 9.42 -8.71 -1.10
C VAL A 245 10.23 -7.96 -2.17
N MET A 246 9.59 -7.17 -3.03
CA MET A 246 10.26 -6.36 -4.04
C MET A 246 11.09 -5.23 -3.44
N ILE A 247 10.58 -4.52 -2.43
CA ILE A 247 11.34 -3.48 -1.71
C ILE A 247 12.56 -4.11 -1.04
N ILE A 248 12.38 -5.21 -0.31
CA ILE A 248 13.49 -5.90 0.37
C ILE A 248 14.56 -6.36 -0.64
N CYS A 249 14.14 -6.96 -1.76
CA CYS A 249 15.04 -7.36 -2.84
C CYS A 249 15.79 -6.15 -3.44
N THR A 250 15.09 -5.05 -3.66
CA THR A 250 15.67 -3.82 -4.24
C THR A 250 16.70 -3.20 -3.30
N VAL A 251 16.39 -3.10 -2.00
CA VAL A 251 17.31 -2.58 -0.98
C VAL A 251 18.55 -3.47 -0.86
N HIS A 252 18.38 -4.79 -0.77
CA HIS A 252 19.51 -5.74 -0.69
C HIS A 252 20.39 -5.70 -1.94
N PHE A 253 19.77 -5.62 -3.12
CA PHE A 253 20.50 -5.54 -4.38
C PHE A 253 21.24 -4.20 -4.53
N GLY A 254 20.63 -3.10 -4.07
CA GLY A 254 21.26 -1.77 -3.99
C GLY A 254 22.49 -1.74 -3.08
N LEU A 255 22.39 -2.34 -1.89
CA LEU A 255 23.51 -2.45 -0.96
C LEU A 255 24.67 -3.29 -1.53
N MET A 256 24.38 -4.42 -2.18
CA MET A 256 25.40 -5.26 -2.82
C MET A 256 26.09 -4.53 -3.98
N THR A 257 25.32 -3.88 -4.86
CA THR A 257 25.88 -3.16 -6.02
C THR A 257 26.71 -1.95 -5.59
N PHE A 258 26.27 -1.20 -4.58
CA PHE A 258 27.05 -0.10 -4.01
C PHE A 258 28.37 -0.58 -3.41
N GLY A 259 28.36 -1.71 -2.68
CA GLY A 259 29.56 -2.35 -2.15
C GLY A 259 30.57 -2.73 -3.24
N MET A 260 30.10 -3.32 -4.34
CA MET A 260 30.94 -3.69 -5.48
C MET A 260 31.53 -2.47 -6.21
N VAL A 261 30.74 -1.42 -6.42
CA VAL A 261 31.21 -0.16 -7.04
C VAL A 261 32.26 0.52 -6.16
N ARG A 262 32.02 0.62 -4.85
CA ARG A 262 32.96 1.21 -3.89
C ARG A 262 34.28 0.43 -3.84
N ALA A 263 34.22 -0.90 -3.84
CA ALA A 263 35.41 -1.75 -3.89
C ALA A 263 36.18 -1.59 -5.22
N GLY A 264 35.47 -1.48 -6.35
CA GLY A 264 36.06 -1.22 -7.66
C GLY A 264 36.77 0.14 -7.74
N MET A 265 36.14 1.20 -7.24
CA MET A 265 36.72 2.55 -7.19
C MET A 265 37.96 2.59 -6.30
N LYS A 266 37.93 1.94 -5.13
CA LYS A 266 39.07 1.84 -4.22
C LYS A 266 40.28 1.16 -4.89
N ARG A 267 40.07 0.03 -5.58
CA ARG A 267 41.13 -0.66 -6.33
C ARG A 267 41.71 0.20 -7.48
N GLN A 268 40.88 1.02 -8.13
CA GLN A 268 41.39 1.95 -9.15
C GLN A 268 42.19 3.10 -8.54
N ALA A 269 41.78 3.64 -7.40
CA ALA A 269 42.52 4.68 -6.68
C ALA A 269 43.90 4.18 -6.21
N GLU A 270 43.96 2.97 -5.63
CA GLU A 270 45.22 2.33 -5.20
C GLU A 270 46.18 2.09 -6.38
N LYS A 271 45.66 1.65 -7.54
CA LYS A 271 46.47 1.49 -8.76
C LYS A 271 47.01 2.81 -9.33
N ARG A 272 46.32 3.93 -9.10
CA ARG A 272 46.77 5.27 -9.52
C ARG A 272 47.82 5.84 -8.57
N ALA A 273 47.74 5.53 -7.27
CA ALA A 273 48.72 5.95 -6.27
C ALA A 273 50.04 5.16 -6.34
N ALA A 274 50.04 3.97 -6.93
CA ALA A 274 51.22 3.13 -7.12
C ALA A 274 51.98 3.37 -8.45
N ARG A 275 51.60 4.40 -9.22
CA ARG A 275 52.27 4.84 -10.45
C ARG A 275 52.87 6.22 -10.24
#